data_AF-A0A914YI91-F1
#
_entry.id   AF-A0A914YI91-F1
#
_cell.length_a   1.000
_cell.length_b   1.000
_cell.length_c   1.000
_cell.angle_alpha   90.00
_cell.angle_beta   90.00
_cell.angle_gamma   90.00
#
_symmetry.space_group_name_H-M   'P 1'
#
loop_
_entity.id
_entity.type
_entity.pdbx_description
1 polymer ?
#
loop_
_entity_poly.entity_id
_entity_poly.type
_entity_poly.pdbx_seq_one_letter_code
_entity_poly.pdbx_strand_id
1 'polypeptide(L)'
;MFQKYIVLSFVIAAVSAGQKLVWEDNFDGGSIDRSKFTFETGKGDNGWGNAELQHYTDRSENARIENGHLVIEARRENFEGSAFTSARIITKGLMEFKYGTLEARIKLPSQKKGLWPAFWTLGANIGQVGWPNCGEIDILETGSADAIANNAVNNQVGGATHWENNAMYNTVHRADFDLSADFHNYKLTWTDANEYSNGDI
;
A
#
# COMPACT_ATOMS: atom_id res chain seq x y z
N MET A 1 -44.53 7.15 7.25
CA MET A 1 -43.93 6.55 6.04
C MET A 1 -42.65 7.33 5.76
N PHE A 2 -41.50 6.83 6.21
CA PHE A 2 -40.22 7.54 6.09
C PHE A 2 -39.47 6.99 4.88
N GLN A 3 -39.27 7.85 3.89
CA GLN A 3 -38.61 7.52 2.64
C GLN A 3 -37.10 7.44 2.88
N LYS A 4 -36.55 6.22 2.78
CA LYS A 4 -35.11 5.97 2.77
C LYS A 4 -34.57 6.40 1.41
N TYR A 5 -33.69 7.39 1.37
CA TYR A 5 -32.86 7.62 0.19
C TYR A 5 -31.60 6.77 0.33
N ILE A 6 -31.38 5.88 -0.62
CA ILE A 6 -30.09 5.25 -0.84
C ILE A 6 -29.30 6.23 -1.71
N VAL A 7 -28.20 6.76 -1.17
CA VAL A 7 -27.20 7.47 -1.97
C VAL A 7 -26.22 6.41 -2.46
N LEU A 8 -26.36 5.96 -3.70
CA LEU A 8 -25.27 5.28 -4.40
C LEU A 8 -24.32 6.37 -4.88
N SER A 9 -23.12 6.42 -4.31
CA SER A 9 -22.02 7.20 -4.86
C SER A 9 -21.16 6.26 -5.71
N PHE A 10 -21.30 6.35 -7.03
CA PHE A 10 -20.32 5.79 -7.96
C PHE A 10 -19.24 6.84 -8.18
N VAL A 11 -18.03 6.59 -7.67
CA VAL A 11 -16.85 7.35 -8.09
C VAL A 11 -16.34 6.67 -9.36
N ILE A 12 -16.72 7.21 -10.52
CA ILE A 12 -15.98 6.93 -11.75
C ILE A 12 -14.69 7.74 -11.64
N ALA A 13 -13.58 7.07 -11.33
CA ALA A 13 -12.27 7.66 -11.56
C ALA A 13 -12.16 7.92 -13.07
N ALA A 14 -12.05 9.18 -13.47
CA ALA A 14 -11.81 9.52 -14.86
C ALA A 14 -10.44 8.95 -15.26
N VAL A 15 -10.47 7.84 -16.00
CA VAL A 15 -9.29 7.34 -16.69
C VAL A 15 -8.85 8.44 -17.64
N SER A 16 -7.61 8.93 -17.48
CA SER A 16 -7.00 9.88 -18.40
C SER A 16 -7.21 9.39 -19.84
N ALA A 17 -7.61 10.29 -20.75
CA ALA A 17 -7.86 9.94 -22.15
C ALA A 17 -6.63 9.20 -22.73
N GLY A 18 -6.78 7.90 -22.98
CA GLY A 18 -5.73 7.04 -23.53
C GLY A 18 -5.26 5.88 -22.65
N GLN A 19 -5.65 5.83 -21.36
CA GLN A 19 -5.33 4.67 -20.51
C GLN A 19 -6.39 3.57 -20.63
N LYS A 20 -5.96 2.30 -20.62
CA LYS A 20 -6.83 1.12 -20.64
C LYS A 20 -6.63 0.34 -19.35
N LEU A 21 -7.74 -0.01 -18.68
CA LEU A 21 -7.71 -0.90 -17.54
C LEU A 21 -7.21 -2.30 -17.97
N VAL A 22 -6.15 -2.78 -17.32
CA VAL A 22 -5.54 -4.09 -17.62
C VAL A 22 -5.65 -5.09 -16.47
N TRP A 23 -5.81 -4.60 -15.24
CA TRP A 23 -5.94 -5.42 -14.05
C TRP A 23 -6.61 -4.60 -12.94
N GLU A 24 -7.49 -5.24 -12.18
CA GLU A 24 -8.10 -4.66 -10.98
C GLU A 24 -8.49 -5.74 -9.97
N ASP A 25 -8.61 -5.33 -8.71
CA ASP A 25 -9.37 -6.05 -7.71
C ASP A 25 -10.18 -5.05 -6.87
N ASN A 26 -11.51 -5.15 -6.94
CA ASN A 26 -12.43 -4.31 -6.18
C ASN A 26 -12.84 -4.95 -4.85
N PHE A 27 -12.30 -6.14 -4.54
CA PHE A 27 -12.59 -6.89 -3.31
C PHE A 27 -14.08 -7.17 -3.10
N ASP A 28 -14.82 -7.39 -4.19
CA ASP A 28 -16.26 -7.71 -4.16
C ASP A 28 -16.55 -9.17 -3.76
N GLY A 29 -15.53 -10.03 -3.78
CA GLY A 29 -15.64 -11.43 -3.39
C GLY A 29 -15.77 -11.65 -1.88
N GLY A 30 -16.23 -12.83 -1.45
CA GLY A 30 -16.29 -13.17 -0.01
C GLY A 30 -14.93 -13.51 0.63
N SER A 31 -13.85 -13.52 -0.15
CA SER A 31 -12.50 -13.91 0.29
C SER A 31 -11.44 -13.29 -0.62
N ILE A 32 -10.22 -13.16 -0.11
CA ILE A 32 -9.07 -12.67 -0.87
C ILE A 32 -8.73 -13.68 -1.97
N ASP A 33 -8.69 -13.22 -3.21
CA ASP A 33 -8.42 -14.06 -4.38
C ASP A 33 -6.95 -14.51 -4.43
N ARG A 34 -6.69 -15.77 -4.07
CA ARG A 34 -5.35 -16.36 -4.05
C ARG A 34 -4.75 -16.58 -5.45
N SER A 35 -5.53 -16.41 -6.52
CA SER A 35 -5.00 -16.37 -7.88
C SER A 35 -4.37 -15.01 -8.23
N LYS A 36 -4.67 -13.98 -7.44
CA LYS A 36 -4.13 -12.62 -7.59
C LYS A 36 -3.14 -12.22 -6.50
N PHE A 37 -3.33 -12.74 -5.28
CA PHE A 37 -2.54 -12.37 -4.11
C PHE A 37 -1.93 -13.57 -3.40
N THR A 38 -0.66 -13.43 -3.02
CA THR A 38 0.06 -14.34 -2.13
C THR A 38 0.30 -13.66 -0.79
N PHE A 39 0.25 -14.41 0.30
CA PHE A 39 0.59 -13.93 1.64
C PHE A 39 2.05 -14.20 1.96
N GLU A 40 2.77 -13.17 2.41
CA GLU A 40 4.05 -13.35 3.07
C GLU A 40 3.81 -13.47 4.57
N THR A 41 4.26 -14.57 5.17
CA THR A 41 4.05 -14.88 6.59
C THR A 41 5.37 -14.93 7.35
N GLY A 42 5.32 -14.80 8.67
CA GLY A 42 6.50 -14.78 9.52
C GLY A 42 6.95 -13.37 9.92
N LYS A 43 8.10 -13.32 10.59
CA LYS A 43 8.77 -12.09 11.06
C LYS A 43 9.85 -11.58 10.08
N GLY A 44 10.03 -12.27 8.96
CA GLY A 44 11.12 -12.01 8.01
C GLY A 44 12.51 -12.11 8.66
N ASP A 45 13.53 -11.76 7.88
CA ASP A 45 14.89 -11.60 8.40
C ASP A 45 15.03 -10.22 9.03
N ASN A 46 15.49 -10.17 10.28
CA ASN A 46 15.69 -8.93 11.04
C ASN A 46 14.45 -8.01 11.09
N GLY A 47 13.23 -8.58 11.20
CA GLY A 47 11.99 -7.79 11.19
C GLY A 47 11.74 -7.19 9.81
N TRP A 48 11.76 -8.03 8.78
CA TRP A 48 11.63 -7.64 7.36
C TRP A 48 12.63 -6.57 6.89
N GLY A 49 13.82 -6.55 7.48
CA GLY A 49 14.87 -5.57 7.18
C GLY A 49 14.76 -4.26 7.97
N ASN A 50 13.62 -3.99 8.61
CA ASN A 50 13.32 -2.71 9.26
C ASN A 50 13.07 -2.82 10.77
N ALA A 51 13.49 -3.93 11.40
CA ALA A 51 13.23 -4.22 12.81
C ALA A 51 11.73 -4.17 13.17
N GLU A 52 10.88 -4.55 12.22
CA GLU A 52 9.44 -4.63 12.40
C GLU A 52 9.06 -5.66 13.49
N LEU A 53 8.03 -5.34 14.28
CA LEU A 53 7.69 -6.09 15.51
C LEU A 53 6.64 -7.18 15.30
N GLN A 54 5.94 -7.17 14.17
CA GLN A 54 4.82 -8.05 13.89
C GLN A 54 5.25 -9.36 13.24
N HIS A 55 4.46 -10.39 13.49
CA HIS A 55 4.44 -11.60 12.70
C HIS A 55 3.33 -11.47 11.64
N TYR A 56 3.66 -11.44 10.36
CA TYR A 56 2.64 -11.45 9.31
C TYR A 56 1.99 -12.84 9.24
N THR A 57 0.66 -12.88 9.16
CA THR A 57 -0.11 -14.13 9.04
C THR A 57 -1.07 -14.05 7.86
N ASP A 58 -1.61 -15.20 7.48
CA ASP A 58 -2.70 -15.31 6.50
C ASP A 58 -4.05 -15.62 7.14
N ARG A 59 -4.17 -15.40 8.46
CA ARG A 59 -5.39 -15.60 9.24
C ARG A 59 -6.41 -14.50 8.93
N SER A 60 -7.69 -14.84 8.99
CA SER A 60 -8.81 -13.91 8.78
C SER A 60 -8.83 -12.73 9.76
N GLU A 61 -8.23 -12.93 10.93
CA GLU A 61 -8.06 -11.94 11.98
C GLU A 61 -7.16 -10.78 11.53
N ASN A 62 -6.23 -11.05 10.62
CA ASN A 62 -5.26 -10.09 10.10
C ASN A 62 -5.55 -9.66 8.66
N ALA A 63 -6.16 -10.51 7.82
CA ALA A 63 -6.60 -10.13 6.49
C ALA A 63 -7.90 -10.81 6.08
N ARG A 64 -8.90 -10.01 5.69
CA ARG A 64 -10.20 -10.52 5.25
C ARG A 64 -10.87 -9.54 4.29
N ILE A 65 -11.86 -10.04 3.55
CA ILE A 65 -12.81 -9.16 2.88
C ILE A 65 -13.96 -8.87 3.83
N GLU A 66 -14.23 -7.60 4.06
CA GLU A 66 -15.32 -7.14 4.92
C GLU A 66 -15.98 -5.92 4.27
N ASN A 67 -17.30 -5.97 4.07
CA ASN A 67 -18.07 -4.88 3.47
C ASN A 67 -17.55 -4.39 2.10
N GLY A 68 -17.07 -5.31 1.25
CA GLY A 68 -16.53 -4.96 -0.08
C GLY A 68 -15.13 -4.32 -0.03
N HIS A 69 -14.39 -4.52 1.06
CA HIS A 69 -13.04 -4.00 1.22
C HIS A 69 -12.09 -5.08 1.71
N LEU A 70 -10.86 -5.06 1.20
CA LEU A 70 -9.75 -5.71 1.89
C LEU A 70 -9.47 -4.96 3.20
N VAL A 71 -9.60 -5.68 4.31
CA VAL A 71 -9.20 -5.22 5.64
C VAL A 71 -7.89 -5.90 6.01
N ILE A 72 -6.83 -5.12 6.19
CA ILE A 72 -5.58 -5.55 6.84
C ILE A 72 -5.59 -4.99 8.26
N GLU A 73 -5.55 -5.88 9.25
CA GLU A 73 -5.70 -5.54 10.65
C GLU A 73 -4.47 -5.97 11.45
N ALA A 74 -3.76 -4.97 11.97
CA ALA A 74 -2.69 -5.19 12.93
C ALA A 74 -3.30 -5.42 14.33
N ARG A 75 -2.88 -6.48 15.02
CA ARG A 75 -3.39 -6.84 16.35
C ARG A 75 -2.24 -6.92 17.33
N ARG A 76 -2.47 -6.49 18.57
CA ARG A 76 -1.57 -6.78 19.70
C ARG A 76 -2.00 -8.11 20.29
N GLU A 77 -1.21 -9.15 20.03
CA GLU A 77 -1.41 -10.50 20.55
C GLU A 77 -0.08 -11.23 20.61
N ASN A 78 0.04 -12.20 21.52
CA ASN A 78 1.21 -13.07 21.55
C ASN A 78 1.02 -14.17 20.50
N PHE A 79 1.82 -14.13 19.44
CA PHE A 79 1.76 -15.12 18.36
C PHE A 79 3.18 -15.48 17.93
N GLU A 80 3.54 -16.77 18.08
CA GLU A 80 4.85 -17.30 17.68
C GLU A 80 6.06 -16.45 18.15
N GLY A 81 6.00 -15.97 19.39
CA GLY A 81 7.06 -15.16 20.01
C GLY A 81 7.07 -13.68 19.61
N SER A 82 6.10 -13.22 18.82
CA SER A 82 5.89 -11.80 18.49
C SER A 82 4.74 -11.22 19.31
N ALA A 83 4.82 -9.93 19.64
CA ALA A 83 3.81 -9.21 20.42
C ALA A 83 2.70 -8.58 19.55
N PHE A 84 2.86 -8.67 18.23
CA PHE A 84 1.93 -8.16 17.25
C PHE A 84 1.79 -9.13 16.09
N THR A 85 0.64 -9.07 15.44
CA THR A 85 0.36 -9.74 14.18
C THR A 85 -0.19 -8.73 13.18
N SER A 86 0.00 -8.99 11.90
CA SER A 86 -0.60 -8.21 10.80
C SER A 86 -0.69 -9.10 9.55
N ALA A 87 -0.93 -8.52 8.38
CA ALA A 87 -0.83 -9.23 7.11
C ALA A 87 -0.02 -8.42 6.08
N ARG A 88 0.67 -9.15 5.19
CA ARG A 88 1.39 -8.63 4.04
C ARG A 88 1.00 -9.49 2.84
N ILE A 89 0.38 -8.87 1.84
CA ILE A 89 -0.04 -9.54 0.61
C ILE A 89 0.67 -8.92 -0.59
N ILE A 90 1.06 -9.77 -1.55
CA ILE A 90 1.84 -9.38 -2.73
C ILE A 90 1.28 -10.04 -3.99
N THR A 91 1.58 -9.46 -5.15
CA THR A 91 1.20 -10.01 -6.47
C THR A 91 2.36 -10.69 -7.20
N LYS A 92 3.51 -10.90 -6.53
CA LYS A 92 4.73 -11.47 -7.13
C LYS A 92 4.46 -12.78 -7.87
N GLY A 93 4.82 -12.84 -9.16
CA GLY A 93 4.59 -14.00 -10.02
C GLY A 93 3.12 -14.21 -10.46
N LEU A 94 2.21 -13.33 -10.06
CA LEU A 94 0.78 -13.37 -10.41
C LEU A 94 0.38 -12.17 -11.27
N MET A 95 0.81 -10.97 -10.89
CA MET A 95 0.65 -9.74 -11.65
C MET A 95 1.89 -8.86 -11.45
N GLU A 96 2.46 -8.46 -12.57
CA GLU A 96 3.56 -7.52 -12.67
C GLU A 96 3.20 -6.51 -13.77
N PHE A 97 3.67 -5.27 -13.63
CA PHE A 97 3.46 -4.25 -14.65
C PHE A 97 4.74 -3.46 -14.90
N LYS A 98 4.84 -2.92 -16.10
CA LYS A 98 5.86 -1.95 -16.47
C LYS A 98 5.18 -0.80 -17.18
N TYR A 99 5.35 0.39 -16.62
CA TYR A 99 4.67 1.61 -17.03
C TYR A 99 3.13 1.56 -16.90
N GLY A 100 2.51 2.73 -16.96
CA GLY A 100 1.08 2.93 -16.74
C GLY A 100 0.79 3.52 -15.36
N THR A 101 -0.45 3.36 -14.92
CA THR A 101 -0.92 3.88 -13.65
C THR A 101 -1.31 2.75 -12.72
N LEU A 102 -0.79 2.81 -11.49
CA LEU A 102 -1.19 1.96 -10.38
C LEU A 102 -1.86 2.84 -9.32
N GLU A 103 -3.07 2.50 -8.93
CA GLU A 103 -3.88 3.28 -7.98
C GLU A 103 -4.56 2.34 -6.98
N ALA A 104 -4.60 2.75 -5.71
CA ALA A 104 -5.38 2.10 -4.68
C ALA A 104 -6.17 3.14 -3.86
N ARG A 105 -7.44 2.83 -3.58
CA ARG A 105 -8.29 3.61 -2.69
C ARG A 105 -8.23 3.03 -1.28
N ILE A 106 -7.51 3.70 -0.38
CA ILE A 106 -7.16 3.17 0.94
C ILE A 106 -7.65 4.13 2.01
N LYS A 107 -8.29 3.59 3.05
CA LYS A 107 -8.50 4.30 4.31
C LYS A 107 -7.45 3.82 5.30
N LEU A 108 -6.68 4.77 5.84
CA LEU A 108 -5.59 4.46 6.75
C LEU A 108 -6.09 4.24 8.20
N PRO A 109 -5.45 3.36 8.97
CA PRO A 109 -5.63 3.35 10.42
C PRO A 109 -4.93 4.57 11.05
N SER A 110 -5.30 4.93 12.27
CA SER A 110 -4.55 5.96 13.03
C SER A 110 -3.12 5.49 13.32
N GLN A 111 -2.12 6.26 12.88
CA GLN A 111 -0.71 5.92 13.01
C GLN A 111 -0.09 6.32 14.36
N LYS A 112 -0.85 6.99 15.23
CA LYS A 112 -0.39 7.49 16.55
C LYS A 112 0.26 6.45 17.46
N LYS A 113 0.08 5.16 17.20
CA LYS A 113 0.64 4.04 17.98
C LYS A 113 1.74 3.27 17.23
N GLY A 114 2.34 3.87 16.21
CA GLY A 114 3.43 3.26 15.44
C GLY A 114 2.98 2.26 14.39
N LEU A 115 1.74 2.38 13.88
CA LEU A 115 1.34 1.61 12.71
C LEU A 115 2.01 2.21 11.48
N TRP A 116 2.54 1.32 10.62
CA TRP A 116 3.18 1.66 9.35
C TRP A 116 2.46 0.97 8.18
N PRO A 117 1.30 1.49 7.75
CA PRO A 117 0.68 1.09 6.50
C PRO A 117 1.57 1.48 5.31
N ALA A 118 1.70 0.56 4.35
CA ALA A 118 2.42 0.79 3.11
C ALA A 118 1.63 0.27 1.89
N PHE A 119 1.72 0.97 0.77
CA PHE A 119 1.34 0.50 -0.57
C PHE A 119 2.45 0.88 -1.54
N TRP A 120 3.07 -0.15 -2.11
CA TRP A 120 4.39 -0.05 -2.74
C TRP A 120 4.56 -1.13 -3.80
N THR A 121 5.66 -1.03 -4.55
CA THR A 121 6.02 -1.97 -5.62
C THR A 121 7.47 -2.39 -5.47
N LEU A 122 7.80 -3.58 -5.97
CA LEU A 122 9.14 -4.15 -5.91
C LEU A 122 9.47 -4.82 -7.25
N GLY A 123 10.72 -4.72 -7.69
CA GLY A 123 11.16 -5.33 -8.93
C GLY A 123 10.93 -6.84 -8.97
N ALA A 124 10.31 -7.33 -10.04
CA ALA A 124 10.08 -8.76 -10.28
C ALA A 124 11.39 -9.58 -10.27
N ASN A 125 12.51 -8.95 -10.60
CA ASN A 125 13.85 -9.51 -10.60
C ASN A 125 14.52 -9.54 -9.20
N ILE A 126 13.81 -9.26 -8.11
CA ILE A 126 14.37 -9.31 -6.74
C ILE A 126 15.12 -10.60 -6.43
N GLY A 127 14.63 -11.76 -6.90
CA GLY A 127 15.30 -13.05 -6.70
C GLY A 127 16.61 -13.22 -7.48
N GLN A 128 16.90 -12.32 -8.43
CA GLN A 128 18.07 -12.38 -9.31
C GLN A 128 19.12 -11.34 -8.92
N VAL A 129 18.70 -10.11 -8.59
CA VAL A 129 19.63 -8.99 -8.34
C VAL A 129 19.61 -8.46 -6.90
N GLY A 130 18.64 -8.90 -6.09
CA GLY A 130 18.45 -8.45 -4.71
C GLY A 130 17.96 -7.01 -4.60
N TRP A 131 17.62 -6.63 -3.37
CA TRP A 131 17.38 -5.23 -3.01
C TRP A 131 18.71 -4.51 -2.72
N PRO A 132 18.88 -3.22 -3.09
CA PRO A 132 17.93 -2.33 -3.76
C PRO A 132 17.99 -2.40 -5.30
N ASN A 133 18.85 -3.24 -5.87
CA ASN A 133 19.09 -3.26 -7.32
C ASN A 133 17.86 -3.66 -8.15
N CYS A 134 16.90 -4.38 -7.57
CA CYS A 134 15.64 -4.70 -8.23
C CYS A 134 14.71 -3.49 -8.40
N GLY A 135 14.93 -2.42 -7.65
CA GLY A 135 14.04 -1.27 -7.62
C GLY A 135 12.88 -1.44 -6.65
N GLU A 136 12.55 -0.36 -5.95
CA GLU A 136 11.38 -0.22 -5.08
C GLU A 136 10.74 1.15 -5.34
N ILE A 137 9.41 1.20 -5.38
CA ILE A 137 8.65 2.45 -5.44
C ILE A 137 7.54 2.40 -4.39
N ASP A 138 7.66 3.25 -3.39
CA ASP A 138 6.72 3.43 -2.31
C ASP A 138 5.74 4.54 -2.66
N ILE A 139 4.49 4.15 -2.92
CA ILE A 139 3.41 5.05 -3.37
C ILE A 139 2.75 5.70 -2.14
N LEU A 140 2.75 4.98 -1.03
CA LEU A 140 2.18 5.37 0.24
C LEU A 140 2.97 4.70 1.36
N GLU A 141 3.54 5.51 2.23
CA GLU A 141 3.98 5.11 3.56
C GLU A 141 3.52 6.12 4.60
N THR A 142 3.08 5.67 5.77
CA THR A 142 2.73 6.56 6.88
C THR A 142 3.30 6.04 8.19
N GLY A 143 3.27 6.85 9.25
CA GLY A 143 3.76 6.41 10.57
C GLY A 143 5.24 6.69 10.84
N SER A 144 5.90 7.53 10.02
CA SER A 144 7.31 7.87 10.23
C SER A 144 7.55 8.51 11.61
N ALA A 145 8.71 8.24 12.20
CA ALA A 145 9.10 8.78 13.50
C ALA A 145 9.04 10.32 13.53
N ASP A 146 9.46 10.97 12.45
CA ASP A 146 9.38 12.43 12.31
C ASP A 146 7.93 12.94 12.31
N ALA A 147 7.02 12.25 11.63
CA ALA A 147 5.61 12.63 11.64
C ALA A 147 5.00 12.48 13.03
N ILE A 148 5.39 11.43 13.78
CA ILE A 148 4.96 11.23 15.18
C ILE A 148 5.50 12.36 16.06
N ALA A 149 6.80 12.66 15.97
CA ALA A 149 7.45 13.70 16.75
C ALA A 149 6.83 15.09 16.51
N ASN A 150 6.40 15.36 15.28
CA ASN A 150 5.77 16.63 14.89
C ASN A 150 4.24 16.63 15.00
N ASN A 151 3.64 15.62 15.64
CA ASN A 151 2.18 15.45 15.75
C ASN A 151 1.45 15.59 14.40
N ALA A 152 2.07 15.08 13.34
CA ALA A 152 1.64 15.12 11.95
C ALA A 152 1.28 13.72 11.41
N VAL A 153 1.37 12.68 12.23
CA VAL A 153 1.38 11.28 11.77
C VAL A 153 0.12 10.85 10.99
N ASN A 154 -1.04 11.44 11.31
CA ASN A 154 -2.29 11.18 10.59
C ASN A 154 -2.47 12.08 9.36
N ASN A 155 -1.59 13.05 9.12
CA ASN A 155 -1.69 14.06 8.07
C ASN A 155 -0.54 13.97 7.07
N GLN A 156 0.40 13.04 7.27
CA GLN A 156 1.62 12.95 6.48
C GLN A 156 1.71 11.59 5.77
N VAL A 157 2.04 11.65 4.48
CA VAL A 157 2.35 10.49 3.64
C VAL A 157 3.76 10.66 3.09
N GLY A 158 4.57 9.63 3.24
CA GLY A 158 5.84 9.47 2.55
C GLY A 158 5.65 8.72 1.24
N GLY A 159 6.52 9.02 0.29
CA GLY A 159 6.79 8.17 -0.86
C GLY A 159 8.29 8.11 -1.07
N ALA A 160 8.78 7.00 -1.61
CA ALA A 160 10.20 6.77 -1.80
C ALA A 160 10.45 5.97 -3.07
N THR A 161 11.65 6.11 -3.60
CA THR A 161 12.19 5.19 -4.61
C THR A 161 13.57 4.74 -4.18
N HIS A 162 13.87 3.47 -4.40
CA HIS A 162 15.17 2.87 -4.12
C HIS A 162 15.69 2.16 -5.36
N TRP A 163 16.97 2.35 -5.70
CA TRP A 163 17.60 1.66 -6.84
C TRP A 163 19.10 1.45 -6.62
N GLU A 164 19.77 0.99 -7.66
CA GLU A 164 21.19 0.60 -7.71
C GLU A 164 22.11 1.40 -6.77
N ASN A 165 23.04 0.70 -6.12
CA ASN A 165 24.04 1.29 -5.22
C ASN A 165 23.45 2.05 -4.01
N ASN A 166 22.30 1.62 -3.50
CA ASN A 166 21.57 2.26 -2.40
C ASN A 166 21.15 3.70 -2.71
N ALA A 167 20.98 4.03 -3.99
CA ALA A 167 20.43 5.31 -4.38
C ALA A 167 18.94 5.38 -3.98
N MET A 168 18.50 6.56 -3.56
CA MET A 168 17.12 6.78 -3.15
C MET A 168 16.64 8.20 -3.41
N TYR A 169 15.33 8.37 -3.53
CA TYR A 169 14.67 9.67 -3.52
C TYR A 169 13.39 9.58 -2.67
N ASN A 170 13.26 10.50 -1.72
CA ASN A 170 12.12 10.52 -0.80
C ASN A 170 11.32 11.80 -1.01
N THR A 171 9.99 11.67 -0.94
CA THR A 171 9.05 12.77 -0.90
C THR A 171 8.16 12.65 0.32
N VAL A 172 7.69 13.78 0.81
CA VAL A 172 6.74 13.86 1.91
C VAL A 172 5.63 14.82 1.51
N HIS A 173 4.40 14.35 1.58
CA HIS A 173 3.21 15.17 1.43
C HIS A 173 2.52 15.33 2.77
N ARG A 174 2.16 16.58 3.10
CA ARG A 174 1.35 16.90 4.28
C ARG A 174 -0.01 17.42 3.85
N ALA A 175 -1.04 16.69 4.22
CA ALA A 175 -2.43 17.09 4.01
C ALA A 175 -2.90 18.02 5.13
N ASP A 176 -3.78 18.95 4.80
CA ASP A 176 -4.46 19.83 5.76
C ASP A 176 -5.62 19.13 6.50
N PHE A 177 -5.77 17.81 6.30
CA PHE A 177 -6.82 16.96 6.88
C PHE A 177 -6.27 15.62 7.38
N ASP A 178 -7.01 14.98 8.28
CA ASP A 178 -6.67 13.66 8.83
C ASP A 178 -6.95 12.55 7.79
N LEU A 179 -5.90 11.91 7.30
CA LEU A 179 -5.94 10.85 6.29
C LEU A 179 -6.54 9.52 6.80
N SER A 180 -6.72 9.38 8.12
CA SER A 180 -7.41 8.23 8.72
C SER A 180 -8.92 8.42 8.82
N ALA A 181 -9.43 9.62 8.51
CA ALA A 181 -10.85 9.93 8.59
C ALA A 181 -11.66 9.26 7.47
N ASP A 182 -11.11 9.22 6.24
CA ASP A 182 -11.78 8.71 5.06
C ASP A 182 -10.82 7.94 4.15
N PHE A 183 -11.35 7.35 3.09
CA PHE A 183 -10.58 6.76 2.01
C PHE A 183 -10.00 7.85 1.11
N HIS A 184 -8.77 7.63 0.67
CA HIS A 184 -8.07 8.46 -0.29
C HIS A 184 -7.47 7.60 -1.41
N ASN A 185 -7.26 8.22 -2.57
CA ASN A 185 -6.62 7.55 -3.69
C ASN A 185 -5.11 7.81 -3.65
N TYR A 186 -4.33 6.74 -3.65
CA TYR A 186 -2.87 6.77 -3.70
C TYR A 186 -2.45 6.20 -5.05
N LYS A 187 -1.71 6.99 -5.82
CA LYS A 187 -1.51 6.75 -7.24
C LYS A 187 -0.06 6.97 -7.66
N LEU A 188 0.46 6.02 -8.43
CA LEU A 188 1.69 6.14 -9.21
C LEU A 188 1.31 6.22 -10.69
N THR A 189 1.85 7.21 -11.40
CA THR A 189 1.88 7.20 -12.87
C THR A 189 3.33 7.09 -13.29
N TRP A 190 3.65 6.00 -13.98
CA TRP A 190 5.00 5.64 -14.37
C TRP A 190 5.07 5.54 -15.89
N THR A 191 5.85 6.42 -16.51
CA THR A 191 6.03 6.47 -17.96
C THR A 191 7.47 6.10 -18.31
N ASP A 192 7.71 5.80 -19.60
CA ASP A 192 9.08 5.75 -20.10
C ASP A 192 9.67 7.17 -20.06
N ALA A 193 10.94 7.28 -19.66
CA ALA A 193 11.67 8.55 -19.63
C ALA A 193 11.70 9.23 -21.01
N ASN A 194 11.55 8.47 -22.10
CA ASN A 194 11.49 8.97 -23.47
C ASN A 194 10.19 9.70 -23.83
N GLU A 195 9.15 9.62 -23.00
CA GLU A 195 7.88 10.35 -23.19
C GLU A 195 7.90 11.76 -22.59
N TYR A 196 8.95 12.14 -21.86
CA TYR A 196 9.13 13.51 -21.34
C TYR A 196 9.63 14.46 -22.45
N SER A 197 8.78 14.68 -23.45
CA SER A 197 8.81 15.88 -24.28
C SER A 197 7.65 16.78 -23.83
N ASN A 198 7.99 17.92 -23.24
CA ASN A 198 7.12 18.97 -22.68
C ASN A 198 6.74 18.74 -21.22
N GLY A 199 7.44 19.48 -20.37
CA GLY A 199 7.41 19.32 -18.92
C GLY A 199 6.08 19.70 -18.29
N ASP A 200 5.71 18.90 -17.32
CA ASP A 200 4.95 19.26 -16.13
C ASP A 200 5.38 18.23 -15.07
N ILE A 201 5.93 18.70 -13.96
CA ILE A 201 6.26 17.93 -12.75
C ILE A 201 5.25 18.32 -11.68
#